data_AF-A0A938U425-F1
#
_entry.id   AF-A0A938U425-F1
#
_cell.length_a   1.000
_cell.length_b   1.000
_cell.length_c   1.000
_cell.angle_alpha   90.00
_cell.angle_beta   90.00
_cell.angle_gamma   90.00
#
_symmetry.space_group_name_H-M   'P 1'
#
loop_
_entity.id
_entity.type
_entity.pdbx_description
1 polymer ?
#
loop_
_entity_poly.entity_id
_entity_poly.type
_entity_poly.pdbx_seq_one_letter_code
_entity_poly.pdbx_strand_id
1 'polypeptide(L)'
;ATWTGIALGLLGVFVLVDPFASERAVPVAGVLLLVAASASWGLGAIVLKVLPVHPSNALAVGLQMVVGALVQTALAVLDGEHLDVAAVTSSSWAALVYLAVFGSLLGFSCYGWLLKVEPASRVATYAYVNPVVAVLLGAWLGHEPLTVRVVVAAAIIVLAVVITLSAGRPRGAQTTAGDKATRAP
;
A
#
# COMPACT_ATOMS: atom_id res chain seq x y z
N ALA A 1 -0.12 6.72 20.66
CA ALA A 1 -1.12 6.16 19.74
C ALA A 1 -0.49 5.79 18.39
N THR A 2 0.00 6.74 17.58
CA THR A 2 0.64 6.42 16.28
C THR A 2 1.83 5.46 16.39
N TRP A 3 2.78 5.74 17.27
CA TRP A 3 3.93 4.83 17.52
C TRP A 3 3.51 3.45 18.03
N THR A 4 2.46 3.41 18.86
CA THR A 4 1.86 2.17 19.35
C THR A 4 1.27 1.35 18.19
N GLY A 5 0.55 2.00 17.28
CA GLY A 5 0.01 1.38 16.08
C GLY A 5 1.12 0.84 15.17
N ILE A 6 2.19 1.60 14.95
CA ILE A 6 3.35 1.16 14.17
C ILE A 6 4.00 -0.08 14.80
N ALA A 7 4.30 -0.04 16.10
CA ALA A 7 4.91 -1.17 16.82
C ALA A 7 4.01 -2.43 16.77
N LEU A 8 2.70 -2.25 16.94
CA LEU A 8 1.73 -3.34 16.84
C LEU A 8 1.67 -3.92 15.42
N GLY A 9 1.76 -3.07 14.39
CA GLY A 9 1.79 -3.49 13.00
C GLY A 9 3.03 -4.33 12.68
N LEU A 10 4.20 -3.88 13.15
CA LEU A 10 5.45 -4.63 13.03
C LEU A 10 5.36 -5.98 13.75
N LEU A 11 4.76 -6.03 14.95
CA LEU A 11 4.51 -7.28 15.66
C LEU A 11 3.60 -8.21 14.87
N GLY A 12 2.51 -7.69 14.28
CA GLY A 12 1.59 -8.48 13.46
C GLY A 12 2.28 -9.10 12.24
N VAL A 13 3.12 -8.32 11.55
CA VAL A 13 3.94 -8.83 10.43
C VAL A 13 4.94 -9.87 10.91
N PHE A 14 5.61 -9.65 12.04
CA PHE A 14 6.54 -10.61 12.62
C PHE A 14 5.88 -11.94 12.95
N VAL A 15 4.68 -11.92 13.55
CA VAL A 15 3.88 -13.12 13.84
C VAL A 15 3.41 -13.80 12.56
N LEU A 16 3.08 -13.03 11.51
CA LEU A 16 2.64 -13.59 10.22
C LEU A 16 3.78 -14.33 9.51
N VAL A 17 4.94 -13.69 9.41
CA VAL A 17 6.10 -14.17 8.66
C VAL A 17 6.81 -15.31 9.39
N ASP A 18 6.80 -15.29 10.73
CA ASP A 18 7.46 -16.27 11.58
C ASP A 18 8.92 -16.52 11.15
N PRO A 19 9.79 -15.50 11.29
CA PRO A 19 11.13 -15.52 10.71
C PRO A 19 12.03 -16.64 11.26
N PHE A 20 11.65 -17.27 12.38
CA PHE A 20 12.39 -18.36 12.99
C PHE A 20 11.90 -19.75 12.53
N ALA A 21 10.75 -19.85 11.88
CA ALA A 21 10.26 -21.12 11.33
C ALA A 21 10.95 -21.51 10.02
N SER A 22 11.65 -20.58 9.36
CA SER A 22 12.42 -20.84 8.14
C SER A 22 13.87 -21.15 8.45
N GLU A 23 14.38 -22.29 8.01
CA GLU A 23 15.81 -22.64 8.11
C GLU A 23 16.70 -21.90 7.09
N ARG A 24 16.09 -21.18 6.13
CA ARG A 24 16.85 -20.41 5.13
C ARG A 24 17.33 -19.09 5.69
N ALA A 25 18.64 -18.85 5.58
CA ALA A 25 19.24 -17.55 5.85
C ALA A 25 18.63 -16.47 4.93
N VAL A 26 18.16 -15.38 5.52
CA VAL A 26 17.62 -14.24 4.79
C VAL A 26 18.79 -13.34 4.35
N PRO A 27 18.96 -13.05 3.05
CA PRO A 27 20.06 -12.21 2.58
C PRO A 27 19.87 -10.76 3.07
N VAL A 28 20.89 -10.23 3.75
CA VAL A 28 20.88 -8.86 4.32
C VAL A 28 20.60 -7.81 3.24
N ALA A 29 21.14 -8.00 2.03
CA ALA A 29 20.89 -7.11 0.90
C ALA A 29 19.39 -7.01 0.57
N GLY A 30 18.65 -8.13 0.58
CA GLY A 30 17.21 -8.14 0.35
C GLY A 30 16.44 -7.40 1.44
N VAL A 31 16.84 -7.53 2.70
CA VAL A 31 16.25 -6.78 3.82
C VAL A 31 16.48 -5.28 3.66
N LEU A 32 17.72 -4.87 3.34
CA LEU A 32 18.05 -3.47 3.12
C LEU A 32 17.29 -2.87 1.93
N LEU A 33 17.13 -3.64 0.84
CA LEU A 33 16.33 -3.24 -0.31
C LEU A 33 14.85 -3.05 0.05
N LEU A 34 14.26 -3.94 0.85
CA LEU A 34 12.87 -3.78 1.32
C LEU A 34 12.69 -2.54 2.22
N VAL A 35 13.66 -2.25 3.09
CA VAL A 35 13.66 -1.03 3.92
C VAL A 35 13.78 0.20 3.03
N ALA A 36 14.69 0.21 2.06
CA ALA A 36 14.86 1.29 1.10
C ALA A 36 13.59 1.51 0.26
N ALA A 37 12.93 0.44 -0.20
CA ALA A 37 11.66 0.51 -0.93
C ALA A 37 10.56 1.14 -0.08
N SER A 38 10.43 0.73 1.18
CA SER A 38 9.45 1.29 2.12
C SER A 38 9.71 2.76 2.43
N ALA A 39 10.97 3.15 2.62
CA ALA A 39 11.36 4.55 2.82
C ALA A 39 11.11 5.41 1.58
N SER A 40 11.44 4.90 0.39
CA SER A 40 11.18 5.55 -0.90
C SER A 40 9.68 5.81 -1.09
N TRP A 41 8.83 4.82 -0.77
CA TRP A 41 7.38 5.01 -0.80
C TRP A 41 6.91 6.11 0.15
N GLY A 42 7.36 6.09 1.40
CA GLY A 42 7.02 7.12 2.39
C GLY A 42 7.46 8.51 1.95
N LEU A 43 8.68 8.64 1.42
CA LEU A 43 9.22 9.88 0.89
C LEU A 43 8.42 10.37 -0.32
N GLY A 44 8.12 9.48 -1.28
CA GLY A 44 7.30 9.79 -2.46
C GLY A 44 5.92 10.33 -2.09
N ALA A 45 5.27 9.73 -1.08
CA ALA A 45 3.99 10.20 -0.57
C ALA A 45 4.04 11.60 0.07
N ILE A 46 5.18 11.98 0.68
CA ILE A 46 5.41 13.33 1.21
C ILE A 46 5.70 14.31 0.07
N VAL A 47 6.61 13.93 -0.84
CA VAL A 47 7.02 14.74 -1.99
C VAL A 47 5.82 15.09 -2.88
N LEU A 48 4.91 14.14 -3.12
CA LEU A 48 3.66 14.37 -3.85
C LEU A 48 2.72 15.40 -3.21
N LYS A 49 2.83 15.63 -1.89
CA LYS A 49 2.03 16.65 -1.19
C LYS A 49 2.62 18.05 -1.26
N VAL A 50 3.94 18.16 -1.49
CA VAL A 50 4.68 19.43 -1.45
C VAL A 50 4.95 19.97 -2.85
N LEU A 51 5.14 19.08 -3.83
CA LEU A 51 5.34 19.48 -5.20
C LEU A 51 4.02 19.94 -5.85
N PRO A 52 4.05 21.01 -6.66
CA PRO A 52 2.93 21.37 -7.51
C PRO A 52 2.78 20.30 -8.60
N VAL A 53 1.95 19.29 -8.33
CA VAL A 53 1.61 18.27 -9.32
C VAL A 53 0.69 18.89 -10.37
N HIS A 54 0.89 18.49 -11.63
CA HIS A 54 0.08 18.95 -12.75
C HIS A 54 -1.43 18.78 -12.44
N PRO A 55 -2.32 19.72 -12.83
CA PRO A 55 -3.75 19.65 -12.48
C PRO A 55 -4.45 18.35 -12.93
N SER A 56 -3.87 17.63 -13.89
CA SER A 56 -4.32 16.31 -14.32
C SER A 56 -3.67 15.20 -13.48
N ASN A 57 -4.41 14.67 -12.50
CA ASN A 57 -4.01 13.49 -11.72
C ASN A 57 -3.74 12.27 -12.60
N ALA A 58 -4.49 12.12 -13.70
CA ALA A 58 -4.30 11.01 -14.63
C ALA A 58 -2.94 11.10 -15.33
N LEU A 59 -2.49 12.30 -15.70
CA LEU A 59 -1.15 12.52 -16.27
C LEU A 59 -0.05 12.22 -15.25
N ALA A 60 -0.21 12.69 -14.01
CA ALA A 60 0.75 12.42 -12.94
C ALA A 60 0.87 10.91 -12.65
N VAL A 61 -0.26 10.21 -12.57
CA VAL A 61 -0.33 8.76 -12.41
C VAL A 61 0.25 8.01 -13.62
N GLY A 62 0.00 8.49 -14.83
CA GLY A 62 0.58 7.91 -16.05
C GLY A 62 2.11 8.04 -16.09
N LEU A 63 2.63 9.22 -15.77
CA LEU A 63 4.07 9.48 -15.77
C LEU A 63 4.82 8.62 -14.74
N GLN A 64 4.31 8.49 -13.51
CA GLN A 64 4.93 7.60 -12.51
C GLN A 64 4.97 6.13 -12.98
N MET A 65 3.94 5.66 -13.68
CA MET A 65 3.87 4.28 -14.17
C MET A 65 4.86 4.05 -15.31
N VAL A 66 4.96 5.01 -16.25
CA VAL A 66 5.93 4.94 -17.35
C VAL A 66 7.36 4.99 -16.81
N VAL A 67 7.67 5.93 -15.92
CA VAL A 67 9.01 6.03 -15.32
C VAL A 67 9.34 4.77 -14.53
N GLY A 68 8.41 4.25 -13.73
CA GLY A 68 8.59 3.00 -12.99
C GLY A 68 8.87 1.82 -13.92
N ALA A 69 8.09 1.67 -14.99
CA ALA A 69 8.29 0.62 -16.00
C ALA A 69 9.65 0.73 -16.69
N LEU A 70 10.07 1.94 -17.09
CA LEU A 70 11.37 2.17 -17.72
C LEU A 70 12.53 1.82 -16.76
N VAL A 71 12.47 2.29 -15.52
CA VAL A 71 13.50 2.01 -14.50
C VAL A 71 13.57 0.51 -14.23
N GLN A 72 12.43 -0.16 -14.03
CA GLN A 72 12.41 -1.59 -13.74
C GLN A 72 12.89 -2.43 -14.93
N THR A 73 12.56 -2.02 -16.16
CA THR A 73 13.05 -2.68 -17.39
C THR A 73 14.55 -2.49 -17.54
N ALA A 74 15.07 -1.28 -17.27
CA ALA A 74 16.51 -1.02 -17.30
C ALA A 74 17.26 -1.88 -16.27
N LEU A 75 16.73 -2.00 -15.05
CA LEU A 75 17.32 -2.85 -14.01
C LEU A 75 17.33 -4.34 -14.44
N ALA A 76 16.24 -4.85 -15.00
CA ALA A 76 16.18 -6.24 -15.49
C ALA A 76 17.23 -6.49 -16.59
N VAL A 77 17.37 -5.56 -17.54
CA VAL A 77 18.39 -5.66 -18.60
C VAL A 77 19.81 -5.59 -18.03
N LEU A 78 20.06 -4.72 -17.04
CA LEU A 78 21.35 -4.61 -16.38
C LEU A 78 21.71 -5.84 -15.55
N ASP A 79 20.72 -6.55 -15.00
CA ASP A 79 20.88 -7.82 -14.28
C ASP A 79 21.07 -9.01 -15.24
N GLY A 80 20.97 -8.77 -16.56
CA GLY A 80 21.12 -9.79 -17.59
C GLY A 80 19.89 -10.66 -17.80
N GLU A 81 18.72 -10.22 -17.32
CA GLU A 81 17.47 -10.93 -17.56
C GLU A 81 17.10 -10.89 -19.05
N HIS A 82 16.76 -12.06 -19.59
CA HIS A 82 16.28 -12.20 -20.95
C HIS A 82 14.83 -12.69 -20.95
N LEU A 83 13.96 -11.99 -21.68
CA LEU A 83 12.57 -12.38 -21.82
C LEU A 83 12.44 -13.51 -22.85
N ASP A 84 12.31 -14.74 -22.37
CA ASP A 84 11.83 -15.85 -23.19
C ASP A 84 10.29 -15.87 -23.17
N VAL A 85 9.69 -15.25 -24.19
CA VAL A 85 8.22 -15.14 -24.33
C VAL A 85 7.56 -16.53 -24.39
N ALA A 86 8.25 -17.55 -24.89
CA ALA A 86 7.71 -18.90 -25.00
C ALA A 86 7.64 -19.62 -23.64
N ALA A 87 8.51 -19.24 -22.70
CA ALA A 87 8.49 -19.75 -21.33
C ALA A 87 7.41 -19.11 -20.44
N VAL A 88 6.84 -17.97 -20.86
CA VAL A 88 5.81 -17.26 -20.09
C VAL A 88 4.45 -17.96 -20.27
N THR A 89 3.89 -18.46 -19.17
CA THR A 89 2.58 -19.11 -19.18
C THR A 89 1.45 -18.13 -19.53
N SER A 90 0.34 -18.65 -20.08
CA SER A 90 -0.87 -17.86 -20.32
C SER A 90 -1.45 -17.25 -19.03
N SER A 91 -1.29 -17.94 -17.89
CA SER A 91 -1.68 -17.43 -16.57
C SER A 91 -0.85 -16.20 -16.17
N SER A 92 0.46 -16.21 -16.41
CA SER A 92 1.33 -15.05 -16.15
C SER A 92 0.92 -13.84 -16.99
N TRP A 93 0.59 -14.03 -18.27
CA TRP A 93 0.07 -12.97 -19.13
C TRP A 93 -1.28 -12.43 -18.63
N ALA A 94 -2.20 -13.32 -18.24
CA ALA A 94 -3.49 -12.91 -17.69
C ALA A 94 -3.32 -12.12 -16.38
N ALA A 95 -2.39 -12.55 -15.50
CA ALA A 95 -2.06 -11.84 -14.27
C ALA A 95 -1.46 -10.45 -14.54
N LEU A 96 -0.57 -10.34 -15.53
CA LEU A 96 0.01 -9.06 -15.94
C LEU A 96 -1.06 -8.09 -16.46
N VAL A 97 -1.96 -8.56 -17.34
CA VAL A 97 -3.08 -7.75 -17.84
C VAL A 97 -4.01 -7.34 -16.70
N TYR A 98 -4.33 -8.26 -15.80
CA TYR A 98 -5.14 -7.98 -14.62
C TYR A 98 -4.52 -6.88 -13.75
N LEU A 99 -3.23 -7.00 -13.42
CA LEU A 99 -2.52 -6.00 -12.62
C LEU A 99 -2.44 -4.65 -13.34
N ALA A 100 -2.16 -4.63 -14.65
CA ALA A 100 -2.08 -3.39 -15.42
C ALA A 100 -3.42 -2.64 -15.45
N VAL A 101 -4.53 -3.35 -15.67
CA VAL A 101 -5.86 -2.74 -15.79
C VAL A 101 -6.47 -2.44 -14.43
N PHE A 102 -6.63 -3.45 -13.57
CA PHE A 102 -7.34 -3.32 -12.30
C PHE A 102 -6.43 -2.77 -11.20
N GLY A 103 -5.23 -3.33 -11.05
CA GLY A 103 -4.28 -2.95 -10.01
C GLY A 103 -3.73 -1.53 -10.21
N SER A 104 -3.41 -1.18 -11.45
CA SER A 104 -2.76 0.08 -11.77
C SER A 104 -3.72 1.12 -12.34
N LEU A 105 -4.23 0.93 -13.56
CA LEU A 105 -4.99 1.96 -14.26
C LEU A 105 -6.25 2.37 -13.50
N LEU A 106 -7.12 1.41 -13.16
CA LEU A 106 -8.35 1.68 -12.41
C LEU A 106 -8.04 2.03 -10.95
N GLY A 107 -7.21 1.24 -10.28
CA GLY A 107 -6.86 1.44 -8.87
C GLY A 107 -6.31 2.84 -8.57
N PHE A 108 -5.24 3.26 -9.26
CA PHE A 108 -4.64 4.58 -9.03
C PHE A 108 -5.51 5.73 -9.56
N SER A 109 -6.28 5.54 -10.63
CA SER A 109 -7.20 6.58 -11.12
C SER A 109 -8.34 6.82 -10.12
N CYS A 110 -8.94 5.74 -9.59
CA CYS A 110 -9.95 5.83 -8.54
C CYS A 110 -9.39 6.47 -7.28
N TYR A 111 -8.20 6.05 -6.82
CA TYR A 111 -7.54 6.66 -5.66
C TYR A 111 -7.29 8.16 -5.86
N GLY A 112 -6.72 8.55 -7.00
CA GLY A 112 -6.45 9.95 -7.34
C GLY A 112 -7.72 10.79 -7.49
N TRP A 113 -8.81 10.21 -7.99
CA TRP A 113 -10.12 10.87 -8.05
C TRP A 113 -10.75 10.99 -6.66
N LEU A 114 -10.70 9.94 -5.83
CA LEU A 114 -11.31 9.93 -4.50
C LEU A 114 -10.67 10.99 -3.58
N LEU A 115 -9.35 11.20 -3.68
CA LEU A 115 -8.66 12.28 -2.98
C LEU A 115 -9.13 13.69 -3.35
N LYS A 116 -9.75 13.88 -4.52
CA LYS A 116 -10.32 15.17 -4.94
C LYS A 116 -11.72 15.41 -4.39
N VAL A 117 -12.52 14.34 -4.26
CA VAL A 117 -13.95 14.45 -3.92
C VAL A 117 -14.26 14.11 -2.45
N GLU A 118 -13.34 13.44 -1.76
CA GLU A 118 -13.55 12.90 -0.42
C GLU A 118 -12.38 13.26 0.51
N PRO A 119 -12.63 13.63 1.78
CA PRO A 119 -11.58 13.82 2.77
C PRO A 119 -10.59 12.66 2.82
N ALA A 120 -9.30 12.99 2.90
CA ALA A 120 -8.20 12.02 2.98
C ALA A 120 -8.39 10.96 4.08
N SER A 121 -9.10 11.30 5.17
CA SER A 121 -9.42 10.36 6.25
C SER A 121 -10.41 9.25 5.86
N ARG A 122 -11.37 9.52 4.96
CA ARG A 122 -12.25 8.48 4.41
C ARG A 122 -11.54 7.71 3.30
N VAL A 123 -10.75 8.39 2.46
CA VAL A 123 -9.91 7.67 1.48
C VAL A 123 -9.04 6.65 2.20
N ALA A 124 -8.32 7.05 3.25
CA ALA A 124 -7.41 6.21 4.03
C ALA A 124 -8.06 4.97 4.67
N THR A 125 -9.39 4.85 4.71
CA THR A 125 -10.03 3.62 5.23
C THR A 125 -9.75 2.40 4.36
N TYR A 126 -9.31 2.59 3.10
CA TYR A 126 -8.86 1.50 2.23
C TYR A 126 -7.75 0.66 2.90
N ALA A 127 -6.88 1.31 3.68
CA ALA A 127 -5.80 0.62 4.38
C ALA A 127 -6.29 -0.38 5.43
N TYR A 128 -7.51 -0.21 5.97
CA TYR A 128 -8.12 -1.20 6.88
C TYR A 128 -8.62 -2.44 6.15
N VAL A 129 -9.07 -2.25 4.91
CA VAL A 129 -9.71 -3.29 4.10
C VAL A 129 -8.66 -4.15 3.39
N ASN A 130 -7.55 -3.55 2.96
CA ASN A 130 -6.51 -4.26 2.18
C ASN A 130 -5.99 -5.54 2.85
N PRO A 131 -5.57 -5.56 4.14
CA PRO A 131 -5.09 -6.80 4.76
C PRO A 131 -6.17 -7.89 4.85
N VAL A 132 -7.42 -7.50 5.14
CA VAL A 132 -8.55 -8.44 5.24
C VAL A 132 -8.83 -9.07 3.88
N VAL A 133 -8.92 -8.24 2.82
CA VAL A 133 -9.15 -8.72 1.45
C VAL A 133 -8.00 -9.59 0.97
N ALA A 134 -6.76 -9.23 1.27
CA ALA A 134 -5.59 -10.04 0.91
C ALA A 134 -5.66 -11.46 1.52
N VAL A 135 -5.97 -11.57 2.82
CA VAL A 135 -6.09 -12.87 3.51
C VAL A 135 -7.27 -13.69 2.96
N LEU A 136 -8.43 -13.06 2.72
CA LEU A 136 -9.61 -13.74 2.18
C LEU A 136 -9.37 -14.25 0.76
N LEU A 137 -8.74 -13.44 -0.10
CA LEU A 137 -8.41 -13.84 -1.46
C LEU A 137 -7.31 -14.90 -1.49
N GLY A 138 -6.30 -14.81 -0.62
CA GLY A 138 -5.27 -15.85 -0.46
C GLY A 138 -5.87 -17.19 -0.06
N ALA A 139 -6.82 -17.19 0.88
CA ALA A 139 -7.52 -18.40 1.28
C ALA A 139 -8.46 -18.96 0.19
N TRP A 140 -9.18 -18.08 -0.50
CA TRP A 140 -10.19 -18.49 -1.48
C TRP A 140 -9.59 -18.90 -2.82
N LEU A 141 -8.76 -18.04 -3.42
CA LEU A 141 -8.16 -18.23 -4.75
C LEU A 141 -6.78 -18.89 -4.66
N GLY A 142 -5.99 -18.54 -3.65
CA GLY A 142 -4.66 -19.12 -3.43
C GLY A 142 -4.69 -20.46 -2.71
N HIS A 143 -5.86 -20.88 -2.21
CA HIS A 143 -6.03 -22.06 -1.36
C HIS A 143 -5.09 -22.08 -0.14
N GLU A 144 -4.71 -20.90 0.35
CA GLU A 144 -3.82 -20.76 1.50
C GLU A 144 -4.56 -21.12 2.79
N PRO A 145 -4.00 -22.00 3.65
CA PRO A 145 -4.67 -22.40 4.87
C PRO A 145 -4.78 -21.23 5.85
N LEU A 146 -6.02 -20.92 6.27
CA LEU A 146 -6.30 -19.96 7.34
C LEU A 146 -5.99 -20.55 8.71
N THR A 147 -4.69 -20.67 9.00
CA THR A 147 -4.21 -21.11 10.31
C THR A 147 -4.56 -20.05 11.38
N VAL A 148 -4.59 -20.49 12.64
CA VAL A 148 -4.78 -19.58 13.79
C VAL A 148 -3.74 -18.44 13.76
N ARG A 149 -2.50 -18.74 13.36
CA ARG A 149 -1.42 -17.73 13.22
C ARG A 149 -1.79 -16.65 12.21
N VAL A 150 -2.28 -17.02 11.03
CA VAL A 150 -2.69 -16.07 9.98
C VAL A 150 -3.83 -15.19 10.49
N VAL A 151 -4.84 -15.77 11.13
CA VAL A 151 -6.00 -15.02 11.65
C VAL A 151 -5.57 -14.03 12.75
N VAL A 152 -4.75 -14.48 13.71
CA VAL A 152 -4.25 -13.63 14.79
C VAL A 152 -3.38 -12.51 14.24
N ALA A 153 -2.46 -12.82 13.33
CA ALA A 153 -1.59 -11.81 12.73
C ALA A 153 -2.39 -10.77 11.93
N ALA A 154 -3.37 -11.21 11.12
CA ALA A 154 -4.26 -10.33 10.39
C ALA A 154 -5.05 -9.40 11.33
N ALA A 155 -5.58 -9.92 12.44
CA ALA A 155 -6.29 -9.13 13.43
C ALA A 155 -5.38 -8.06 14.08
N ILE A 156 -4.14 -8.43 14.42
CA ILE A 156 -3.13 -7.50 14.96
C ILE A 156 -2.82 -6.40 13.94
N ILE A 157 -2.59 -6.76 12.67
CA ILE A 157 -2.29 -5.81 11.60
C ILE A 157 -3.47 -4.84 11.39
N VAL A 158 -4.71 -5.34 11.32
CA VAL A 158 -5.89 -4.48 11.16
C VAL A 158 -6.02 -3.52 12.33
N LEU A 159 -5.86 -4.00 13.57
CA LEU A 159 -5.92 -3.16 14.77
C LEU A 159 -4.82 -2.08 14.76
N ALA A 160 -3.61 -2.45 14.34
CA ALA A 160 -2.49 -1.53 14.20
C ALA A 160 -2.78 -0.40 13.21
N VAL A 161 -3.37 -0.72 12.04
CA VAL A 161 -3.78 0.30 11.06
C VAL A 161 -4.85 1.21 11.67
N VAL A 162 -5.88 0.64 12.34
CA VAL A 162 -6.95 1.40 13.01
C VAL A 162 -6.40 2.39 14.03
N ILE A 163 -5.48 1.96 14.89
CA ILE A 163 -4.86 2.82 15.90
C ILE A 163 -4.02 3.93 15.24
N THR A 164 -3.26 3.59 14.20
CA THR A 164 -2.37 4.54 13.51
C THR A 164 -3.17 5.65 12.84
N LEU A 165 -4.22 5.29 12.11
CA LEU A 165 -5.01 6.25 11.34
C LEU A 165 -6.02 7.03 12.19
N SER A 166 -6.54 6.46 13.28
CA SER A 166 -7.37 7.19 14.24
C SER A 166 -6.59 8.26 15.02
N ALA A 167 -5.30 8.04 15.27
CA ALA A 167 -4.41 8.99 15.94
C ALA A 167 -4.01 10.20 15.07
N GLY A 168 -4.06 10.07 13.74
CA GLY A 168 -3.69 11.12 12.79
C GLY A 168 -4.79 12.13 12.45
N ARG A 169 -6.00 11.97 12.99
CA ARG A 169 -7.09 12.96 12.81
C ARG A 169 -6.70 14.28 13.52
N PRO A 170 -6.63 15.43 12.82
CA PRO A 170 -6.45 16.71 13.48
C PRO A 170 -7.63 16.95 14.43
N ARG A 171 -7.36 17.08 15.72
CA ARG A 171 -8.37 17.36 16.76
C ARG A 171 -9.07 18.73 16.60
N GLY A 172 -8.76 19.50 15.55
CA GLY A 172 -9.22 20.88 15.36
C GLY A 172 -10.53 21.08 14.58
N ALA A 173 -11.13 20.04 13.99
CA ALA A 173 -12.34 20.21 13.17
C ALA A 173 -13.67 20.26 13.96
N GLN A 174 -13.63 20.15 15.29
CA GLN A 174 -14.84 20.17 16.12
C GLN A 174 -15.12 21.52 16.79
N THR A 175 -14.17 22.47 16.81
CA THR A 175 -14.33 23.72 17.57
C THR A 175 -14.92 24.87 16.76
N THR A 176 -14.83 24.86 15.42
CA THR A 176 -15.25 26.01 14.58
C THR A 176 -16.72 25.98 14.14
N ALA A 177 -17.42 24.87 14.34
CA ALA A 177 -18.86 24.77 14.05
C ALA A 177 -19.73 25.41 15.15
N GLY A 178 -19.22 25.50 16.39
CA GLY A 178 -19.92 26.14 17.51
C GLY A 178 -19.83 27.67 17.52
N ASP A 179 -18.72 28.25 17.05
CA ASP A 179 -18.48 29.71 17.15
C ASP A 179 -19.12 30.51 16.00
N LYS A 180 -19.51 29.87 14.89
CA LYS A 180 -20.22 30.53 13.78
C LYS A 180 -21.73 30.68 14.02
N ALA A 181 -22.33 29.90 14.93
CA ALA A 181 -23.74 30.01 15.28
C ALA A 181 -24.03 31.16 16.27
N THR A 182 -23.00 31.65 16.98
CA THR A 182 -23.08 32.73 17.98
C THR A 182 -22.68 34.11 17.45
N ARG A 183 -22.21 34.22 16.20
CA ARG A 183 -21.71 35.47 15.59
C ARG A 183 -22.43 35.86 14.28
N ALA A 184 -23.71 35.54 14.16
CA ALA A 184 -24.56 36.17 13.15
C ALA A 184 -25.26 37.37 13.82
N PRO A 185 -25.01 38.62 13.39
CA PRO A 185 -25.79 39.78 13.80
C PRO A 185 -27.21 39.76 13.21
#